data_AF-A0A2S3HT70-F1
#
_entry.id   AF-A0A2S3HT70-F1
#
_cell.length_a   1.000
_cell.length_b   1.000
_cell.length_c   1.000
_cell.angle_alpha   90.00
_cell.angle_beta   90.00
_cell.angle_gamma   90.00
#
_symmetry.space_group_name_H-M   'P 1'
#
loop_
_entity.id
_entity.type
_entity.pdbx_description
1 polymer ?
#
loop_
_entity_poly.entity_id
_entity_poly.type
_entity_poly.pdbx_seq_one_letter_code
_entity_poly.pdbx_strand_id
1 'polypeptide(L)'
;MAAGGELQLLGSWYSPYVIRAKVALGLKGLRYEYLEEDLFSKSDLLLKSNPAHKKVPVLVHGGRPVCESLVVVQYVDEAWAGTGPPLLPGDARDRATARFWAAFIDDKFFRAWRELFRSTTDSQRAEAFRSVVPRVETLEQAFMECSEGKAFFGGDAVGLADVALGSFLVWIQVVDEVSGTKLLDGARFPGLAAWAERFLAVDAVKDAMPEFERLLEHYKGFLAKLASPAAPAGYS
;
A
#
# COMPACT_ATOMS: atom_id res chain seq x y z
N MET A 1 -18.39 15.16 -16.55
CA MET A 1 -18.77 13.91 -17.26
C MET A 1 -18.07 12.79 -16.52
N ALA A 2 -18.79 11.96 -15.75
CA ALA A 2 -18.16 10.79 -15.14
C ALA A 2 -17.57 9.94 -16.27
N ALA A 3 -16.29 9.58 -16.16
CA ALA A 3 -15.63 8.84 -17.21
C ALA A 3 -16.34 7.49 -17.38
N GLY A 4 -17.11 7.37 -18.48
CA GLY A 4 -17.83 6.17 -18.81
C GLY A 4 -16.87 5.13 -19.39
N GLY A 5 -16.88 3.92 -18.83
CA GLY A 5 -16.04 2.82 -19.27
C GLY A 5 -16.06 1.68 -18.26
N GLU A 6 -15.92 0.46 -18.74
CA GLU A 6 -15.74 -0.71 -17.88
C GLU A 6 -14.39 -0.61 -17.14
N LEU A 7 -14.39 -0.96 -15.86
CA LEU A 7 -13.22 -0.99 -15.00
C LEU A 7 -12.88 -2.42 -14.63
N GLN A 8 -11.63 -2.81 -14.88
CA GLN A 8 -11.07 -4.08 -14.43
C GLN A 8 -9.77 -3.81 -13.67
N LEU A 9 -9.58 -4.47 -12.52
CA LEU A 9 -8.36 -4.39 -11.74
C LEU A 9 -7.67 -5.75 -11.71
N LEU A 10 -6.51 -5.82 -12.37
CA LEU A 10 -5.63 -6.98 -12.29
C LEU A 10 -4.78 -6.86 -11.03
N GLY A 11 -4.83 -7.87 -10.17
CA GLY A 11 -4.12 -7.82 -8.91
C GLY A 11 -3.98 -9.17 -8.23
N SER A 12 -3.11 -9.21 -7.21
CA SER A 12 -3.04 -10.33 -6.28
C SER A 12 -3.55 -9.86 -4.92
N TRP A 13 -4.40 -10.67 -4.27
CA TRP A 13 -5.17 -10.25 -3.09
C TRP A 13 -4.31 -9.75 -1.92
N TYR A 14 -3.08 -10.27 -1.82
CA TYR A 14 -2.13 -9.93 -0.76
C TYR A 14 -1.22 -8.74 -1.09
N SER A 15 -1.25 -8.17 -2.31
CA SER A 15 -0.29 -7.14 -2.71
C SER A 15 -0.66 -5.77 -2.11
N PRO A 16 0.22 -5.11 -1.33
CA PRO A 16 -0.06 -3.78 -0.79
C PRO A 16 -0.24 -2.74 -1.90
N TYR A 17 0.46 -2.90 -3.02
CA TYR A 17 0.29 -2.02 -4.18
C TYR A 17 -1.09 -2.16 -4.82
N VAL A 18 -1.69 -3.36 -4.81
CA VAL A 18 -3.06 -3.58 -5.28
C VAL A 18 -4.07 -3.01 -4.29
N ILE A 19 -3.80 -3.12 -2.97
CA ILE A 19 -4.64 -2.51 -1.93
C ILE A 19 -4.78 -1.00 -2.15
N ARG A 20 -3.71 -0.29 -2.57
CA ARG A 20 -3.80 1.14 -2.91
C ARG A 20 -4.86 1.43 -3.97
N ALA A 21 -4.89 0.65 -5.04
CA ALA A 21 -5.87 0.79 -6.11
C ALA A 21 -7.29 0.45 -5.62
N LYS A 22 -7.45 -0.63 -4.84
CA LYS A 22 -8.74 -1.02 -4.24
C LYS A 22 -9.30 0.08 -3.33
N VAL A 23 -8.47 0.65 -2.46
CA VAL A 23 -8.85 1.75 -1.56
C VAL A 23 -9.26 2.98 -2.38
N ALA A 24 -8.48 3.39 -3.39
CA ALA A 24 -8.83 4.53 -4.23
C ALA A 24 -10.17 4.33 -4.96
N LEU A 25 -10.40 3.16 -5.56
CA LEU A 25 -11.66 2.83 -6.21
C LEU A 25 -12.83 2.81 -5.22
N GLY A 26 -12.63 2.22 -4.03
CA GLY A 26 -13.62 2.15 -2.96
C GLY A 26 -14.00 3.52 -2.39
N LEU A 27 -13.03 4.40 -2.15
CA LEU A 27 -13.27 5.78 -1.69
C LEU A 27 -14.08 6.59 -2.73
N LYS A 28 -13.93 6.28 -4.01
CA LYS A 28 -14.72 6.87 -5.10
C LYS A 28 -16.06 6.14 -5.35
N GLY A 29 -16.35 5.06 -4.63
CA GLY A 29 -17.57 4.27 -4.81
C GLY A 29 -17.66 3.57 -6.18
N LEU A 30 -16.53 3.30 -6.82
CA LEU A 30 -16.48 2.75 -8.17
C LEU A 30 -16.60 1.23 -8.16
N ARG A 31 -17.47 0.72 -9.02
CA ARG A 31 -17.57 -0.73 -9.30
C ARG A 31 -16.55 -1.11 -10.35
N TYR A 32 -15.90 -2.25 -10.15
CA TYR A 32 -14.93 -2.81 -11.07
C TYR A 32 -14.94 -4.34 -10.98
N GLU A 33 -14.52 -5.00 -12.05
CA GLU A 33 -14.21 -6.42 -12.03
C GLU A 33 -12.81 -6.62 -11.46
N TYR A 34 -12.65 -7.51 -10.47
CA TYR A 34 -11.35 -7.86 -9.93
C TYR A 34 -10.86 -9.16 -10.55
N LEU A 35 -9.71 -9.11 -11.21
CA LEU A 35 -9.07 -10.24 -11.88
C LEU A 35 -7.85 -10.67 -11.07
N GLU A 36 -7.96 -11.80 -10.37
CA GLU A 36 -6.88 -12.34 -9.55
C GLU A 36 -5.74 -12.88 -10.43
N GLU A 37 -4.52 -12.43 -10.15
CA GLU A 37 -3.30 -12.81 -10.86
C GLU A 37 -2.40 -13.68 -9.97
N ASP A 38 -1.95 -14.82 -10.53
CA ASP A 38 -0.84 -15.58 -9.98
C ASP A 38 0.49 -14.98 -10.47
N LEU A 39 1.27 -14.39 -9.56
CA LEU A 39 2.54 -13.76 -9.92
C LEU A 39 3.66 -14.75 -10.27
N PHE A 40 3.47 -16.05 -9.98
CA PHE A 40 4.36 -17.12 -10.42
C PHE A 40 3.99 -17.64 -11.81
N SER A 41 2.72 -17.47 -12.22
CA SER A 41 2.19 -17.88 -13.52
C SER A 41 1.30 -16.79 -14.11
N LYS A 42 1.93 -15.70 -14.55
CA LYS A 42 1.28 -14.45 -15.00
C LYS A 42 0.39 -14.68 -16.23
N SER A 43 -0.80 -14.09 -16.23
CA SER A 43 -1.74 -14.20 -17.34
C SER A 43 -1.26 -13.48 -18.60
N ASP A 44 -1.75 -13.92 -19.76
CA ASP A 44 -1.55 -13.20 -21.03
C ASP A 44 -2.10 -11.77 -20.97
N LEU A 45 -3.19 -11.55 -20.24
CA LEU A 45 -3.80 -10.23 -20.07
C LEU A 45 -2.83 -9.30 -19.32
N LEU A 46 -2.24 -9.76 -18.21
CA LEU A 46 -1.23 -8.98 -17.47
C LEU A 46 -0.01 -8.68 -18.34
N LEU A 47 0.50 -9.68 -19.07
CA LEU A 47 1.68 -9.52 -19.92
C LEU A 47 1.44 -8.54 -21.08
N LYS A 48 0.22 -8.50 -21.62
CA LYS A 48 -0.18 -7.53 -22.66
C LYS A 48 -0.45 -6.14 -22.09
N SER A 49 -1.06 -6.05 -20.91
CA SER A 49 -1.45 -4.78 -20.30
C SER A 49 -0.28 -4.04 -19.64
N ASN A 50 0.72 -4.76 -19.12
CA ASN A 50 1.95 -4.20 -18.55
C ASN A 50 3.19 -4.92 -19.10
N PRO A 51 3.54 -4.76 -20.38
CA PRO A 51 4.67 -5.47 -20.98
C PRO A 51 6.03 -5.03 -20.42
N ALA A 52 6.13 -3.78 -19.93
CA ALA A 52 7.35 -3.20 -19.41
C ALA A 52 7.77 -3.81 -18.06
N HIS A 53 6.84 -3.91 -17.11
CA HIS A 53 7.15 -4.39 -15.76
C HIS A 53 6.55 -5.76 -15.45
N LYS A 54 5.46 -6.16 -16.12
CA LYS A 54 4.74 -7.43 -15.87
C LYS A 54 4.34 -7.54 -14.39
N LYS A 55 3.91 -6.41 -13.80
CA LYS A 55 3.58 -6.27 -12.37
C LYS A 55 2.14 -5.79 -12.21
N VAL A 56 1.58 -6.08 -11.04
CA VAL A 56 0.29 -5.59 -10.56
C VAL A 56 0.49 -4.46 -9.54
N PRO A 57 -0.49 -3.55 -9.33
CA PRO A 57 -1.79 -3.49 -10.00
C PRO A 57 -1.71 -3.00 -11.45
N VAL A 58 -2.68 -3.43 -12.25
CA VAL A 58 -3.02 -2.77 -13.52
C VAL A 58 -4.51 -2.48 -13.51
N LEU A 59 -4.87 -1.19 -13.62
CA LEU A 59 -6.26 -0.77 -13.83
C LEU A 59 -6.51 -0.67 -15.33
N VAL A 60 -7.45 -1.42 -15.86
CA VAL A 60 -7.92 -1.30 -17.25
C VAL A 60 -9.22 -0.50 -17.23
N HIS A 61 -9.22 0.64 -17.91
CA HIS A 61 -10.39 1.49 -18.05
C HIS A 61 -10.73 1.68 -19.53
N GLY A 62 -11.89 1.16 -19.95
CA GLY A 62 -12.30 1.20 -21.35
C GLY A 62 -11.29 0.53 -22.29
N GLY A 63 -10.70 -0.58 -21.85
CA GLY A 63 -9.69 -1.34 -22.59
C GLY A 63 -8.27 -0.73 -22.57
N ARG A 64 -8.04 0.38 -21.86
CA ARG A 64 -6.73 1.03 -21.77
C ARG A 64 -6.09 0.81 -20.40
N PRO A 65 -4.87 0.25 -20.32
CA PRO A 65 -4.22 -0.02 -19.05
C PRO A 65 -3.56 1.22 -18.44
N VAL A 66 -3.64 1.32 -17.10
CA VAL A 66 -2.90 2.23 -16.24
C VAL A 66 -2.11 1.38 -15.24
N CYS A 67 -0.79 1.51 -15.25
CA CYS A 67 0.14 0.73 -14.43
C CYS A 67 0.72 1.59 -13.32
N GLU A 68 1.38 0.95 -12.34
CA GLU A 68 1.97 1.55 -11.14
C GLU A 68 0.93 2.07 -10.14
N SER A 69 0.98 1.56 -8.91
CA SER A 69 -0.09 1.80 -7.92
C SER A 69 -0.39 3.28 -7.63
N LEU A 70 0.64 4.12 -7.43
CA LEU A 70 0.43 5.55 -7.16
C LEU A 70 0.01 6.34 -8.41
N VAL A 71 0.31 5.83 -9.60
CA VAL A 71 -0.20 6.40 -10.87
C VAL A 71 -1.66 6.03 -11.03
N VAL A 72 -2.04 4.78 -10.73
CA VAL A 72 -3.44 4.33 -10.70
C VAL A 72 -4.26 5.16 -9.71
N VAL A 73 -3.76 5.38 -8.49
CA VAL A 73 -4.45 6.19 -7.46
C VAL A 73 -4.72 7.60 -7.97
N GLN A 74 -3.72 8.26 -8.56
CA GLN A 74 -3.87 9.62 -9.09
C GLN A 74 -4.79 9.65 -10.32
N TYR A 75 -4.69 8.67 -11.22
CA TYR A 75 -5.58 8.55 -12.36
C TYR A 75 -7.05 8.42 -11.91
N VAL A 76 -7.32 7.61 -10.89
CA VAL A 76 -8.66 7.47 -10.31
C VAL A 76 -9.13 8.78 -9.70
N ASP A 77 -8.25 9.52 -9.02
CA ASP A 77 -8.60 10.83 -8.45
C ASP A 77 -8.94 11.87 -9.52
N GLU A 78 -8.19 11.89 -10.62
CA GLU A 78 -8.38 12.84 -11.73
C GLU A 78 -9.58 12.47 -12.63
N ALA A 79 -9.70 11.20 -13.04
CA ALA A 79 -10.74 10.75 -13.98
C ALA A 79 -12.14 10.76 -13.36
N TRP A 80 -12.24 10.65 -12.03
CA TRP A 80 -13.49 10.78 -11.27
C TRP A 80 -13.46 11.97 -10.31
N ALA A 81 -12.81 13.06 -10.72
CA ALA A 81 -12.86 14.32 -9.99
C ALA A 81 -14.31 14.73 -9.71
N GLY A 82 -14.59 15.09 -8.44
CA GLY A 82 -15.95 15.42 -7.97
C GLY A 82 -16.81 14.22 -7.55
N THR A 83 -16.32 12.98 -7.69
CA THR A 83 -16.93 11.80 -7.05
C THR A 83 -16.10 11.41 -5.84
N GLY A 84 -16.73 11.22 -4.67
CA GLY A 84 -16.02 10.90 -3.43
C GLY A 84 -15.03 12.00 -2.97
N PRO A 85 -14.29 11.75 -1.87
CA PRO A 85 -13.28 12.69 -1.39
C PRO A 85 -12.07 12.77 -2.35
N PRO A 86 -11.45 13.94 -2.52
CA PRO A 86 -10.21 14.07 -3.29
C PRO A 86 -9.05 13.40 -2.55
N LEU A 87 -8.20 12.67 -3.27
CA LEU A 87 -7.01 12.03 -2.71
C LEU A 87 -5.79 12.95 -2.76
N LEU A 88 -5.79 13.90 -3.70
CA LEU A 88 -4.81 14.98 -3.77
C LEU A 88 -5.45 16.31 -3.36
N PRO A 89 -4.71 17.18 -2.64
CA PRO A 89 -5.14 18.55 -2.35
C PRO A 89 -5.39 19.37 -3.62
N GLY A 90 -6.16 20.46 -3.49
CA GLY A 90 -6.33 21.42 -4.59
C GLY A 90 -5.09 22.29 -4.83
N ASP A 91 -4.42 22.71 -3.76
CA ASP A 91 -3.23 23.56 -3.83
C ASP A 91 -2.02 22.85 -4.43
N ALA A 92 -1.23 23.58 -5.23
CA ALA A 92 -0.10 23.01 -5.95
C ALA A 92 1.05 22.55 -5.03
N ARG A 93 1.31 23.30 -3.95
CA ARG A 93 2.35 22.98 -2.98
C ARG A 93 1.93 21.78 -2.14
N ASP A 94 0.67 21.75 -1.68
CA ASP A 94 0.17 20.65 -0.86
C ASP A 94 0.13 19.34 -1.65
N ARG A 95 -0.22 19.38 -2.95
CA ARG A 95 -0.07 18.22 -3.84
C ARG A 95 1.37 17.75 -3.96
N ALA A 96 2.33 18.68 -4.05
CA ALA A 96 3.75 18.33 -4.12
C ALA A 96 4.20 17.66 -2.81
N THR A 97 3.76 18.16 -1.67
CA THR A 97 4.00 17.56 -0.34
C THR A 97 3.41 16.14 -0.25
N ALA A 98 2.15 15.95 -0.65
CA ALA A 98 1.52 14.63 -0.64
C ALA A 98 2.27 13.62 -1.53
N ARG A 99 2.69 14.05 -2.73
CA ARG A 99 3.49 13.22 -3.65
C ARG A 99 4.89 12.91 -3.11
N PHE A 100 5.53 13.88 -2.46
CA PHE A 100 6.82 13.69 -1.81
C PHE A 100 6.73 12.59 -0.74
N TRP A 101 5.74 12.65 0.14
CA TRP A 101 5.58 11.64 1.18
C TRP A 101 5.21 10.26 0.62
N ALA A 102 4.34 10.20 -0.39
CA ALA A 102 4.06 8.94 -1.10
C ALA A 102 5.34 8.32 -1.72
N ALA A 103 6.21 9.14 -2.31
CA ALA A 103 7.51 8.69 -2.83
C ALA A 103 8.46 8.26 -1.71
N PHE A 104 8.54 9.01 -0.61
CA PHE A 104 9.35 8.63 0.56
C PHE A 104 8.92 7.26 1.12
N ILE A 105 7.62 6.99 1.16
CA ILE A 105 7.08 5.71 1.62
C ILE A 105 7.60 4.55 0.76
N ASP A 106 7.57 4.68 -0.58
CA ASP A 106 8.06 3.62 -1.47
C ASP A 106 9.60 3.52 -1.50
N ASP A 107 10.30 4.65 -1.49
CA ASP A 107 11.75 4.67 -1.71
C ASP A 107 12.58 4.53 -0.43
N LYS A 108 12.04 4.94 0.72
CA LYS A 108 12.80 4.97 1.99
C LYS A 108 12.21 4.02 3.00
N PHE A 109 10.93 4.16 3.32
CA PHE A 109 10.27 3.31 4.31
C PHE A 109 10.19 1.86 3.83
N PHE A 110 9.55 1.61 2.68
CA PHE A 110 9.35 0.25 2.17
C PHE A 110 10.67 -0.46 1.93
N ARG A 111 11.70 0.22 1.40
CA ARG A 111 13.03 -0.41 1.21
C ARG A 111 13.65 -0.87 2.53
N ALA A 112 13.55 -0.07 3.59
CA ALA A 112 14.06 -0.46 4.90
C ALA A 112 13.19 -1.55 5.55
N TRP A 113 11.87 -1.42 5.45
CA TRP A 113 10.91 -2.38 5.98
C TRP A 113 10.97 -3.74 5.27
N ARG A 114 11.30 -3.76 3.97
CA ARG A 114 11.49 -4.98 3.17
C ARG A 114 12.57 -5.89 3.75
N GLU A 115 13.62 -5.32 4.36
CA GLU A 115 14.66 -6.12 5.03
C GLU A 115 14.09 -6.86 6.24
N LEU A 116 13.19 -6.21 7.00
CA LEU A 116 12.51 -6.85 8.12
C LEU A 116 11.53 -7.93 7.62
N PHE A 117 10.74 -7.62 6.60
CA PHE A 117 9.83 -8.55 5.92
C PHE A 117 10.53 -9.78 5.32
N ARG A 118 11.83 -9.71 5.00
CA ARG A 118 12.59 -10.84 4.43
C ARG A 118 13.50 -11.54 5.43
N SER A 119 13.51 -11.08 6.67
CA SER A 119 14.40 -11.63 7.70
C SER A 119 13.96 -13.03 8.12
N THR A 120 14.92 -13.96 8.17
CA THR A 120 14.69 -15.36 8.53
C THR A 120 15.33 -15.74 9.86
N THR A 121 16.29 -14.94 10.34
CA THR A 121 17.00 -15.14 11.61
C THR A 121 16.76 -13.99 12.59
N ASP A 122 16.94 -14.24 13.89
CA ASP A 122 16.80 -13.20 14.93
C ASP A 122 17.78 -12.04 14.74
N SER A 123 19.01 -12.34 14.30
CA SER A 123 20.00 -11.30 14.06
C SER A 123 19.61 -10.38 12.90
N GLN A 124 19.08 -10.95 11.79
CA GLN A 124 18.56 -10.17 10.68
C GLN A 124 17.36 -9.31 11.11
N ARG A 125 16.41 -9.91 11.87
CA ARG A 125 15.25 -9.19 12.43
C ARG A 125 15.68 -7.99 13.25
N ALA A 126 16.58 -8.18 14.20
CA ALA A 126 17.03 -7.12 15.09
C ALA A 126 17.73 -5.97 14.35
N GLU A 127 18.56 -6.28 13.35
CA GLU A 127 19.23 -5.26 12.53
C GLU A 127 18.25 -4.51 11.63
N ALA A 128 17.39 -5.23 10.92
CA ALA A 128 16.39 -4.64 10.05
C ALA A 128 15.40 -3.76 10.83
N PHE A 129 14.98 -4.18 12.03
CA PHE A 129 14.12 -3.38 12.90
C PHE A 129 14.79 -2.06 13.30
N ARG A 130 16.06 -2.10 13.73
CA ARG A 130 16.84 -0.88 14.02
C ARG A 130 16.97 0.03 12.80
N SER A 131 17.04 -0.54 11.59
CA SER A 131 17.13 0.21 10.34
C SER A 131 15.81 0.86 9.93
N VAL A 132 14.66 0.18 10.06
CA VAL A 132 13.37 0.75 9.62
C VAL A 132 12.86 1.84 10.57
N VAL A 133 13.15 1.73 11.87
CA VAL A 133 12.64 2.62 12.92
C VAL A 133 12.85 4.13 12.64
N PRO A 134 14.04 4.62 12.21
CA PRO A 134 14.22 6.03 11.87
C PRO A 134 13.33 6.53 10.72
N ARG A 135 12.89 5.64 9.82
CA ARG A 135 11.95 5.99 8.75
C ARG A 135 10.54 6.16 9.32
N VAL A 136 10.18 5.38 10.33
CA VAL A 136 8.91 5.54 11.06
C VAL A 136 8.92 6.83 11.88
N GLU A 137 10.04 7.18 12.52
CA GLU A 137 10.21 8.48 13.18
C GLU A 137 9.99 9.65 12.22
N THR A 138 10.55 9.54 10.99
CA THR A 138 10.34 10.56 9.96
C THR A 138 8.86 10.63 9.54
N LEU A 139 8.18 9.50 9.39
CA LEU A 139 6.76 9.44 9.04
C LEU A 139 5.85 9.96 10.17
N GLU A 140 6.23 9.76 11.44
CA GLU A 140 5.51 10.31 12.60
C GLU A 140 5.56 11.84 12.56
N GLN A 141 6.74 12.41 12.35
CA GLN A 141 6.90 13.87 12.20
C GLN A 141 6.11 14.39 11.01
N ALA A 142 6.21 13.71 9.86
CA ALA A 142 5.45 14.03 8.66
C ALA A 142 3.94 14.03 8.90
N PHE A 143 3.44 13.03 9.65
CA PHE A 143 2.03 12.92 10.00
C PHE A 143 1.58 14.12 10.83
N MET A 144 2.35 14.48 11.86
CA MET A 144 2.03 15.62 12.72
C MET A 144 2.00 16.95 11.95
N GLU A 145 2.94 17.15 11.03
CA GLU A 145 3.00 18.35 10.18
C GLU A 145 1.88 18.38 9.14
N CYS A 146 1.64 17.28 8.42
CA CYS A 146 0.67 17.26 7.32
C CYS A 146 -0.78 17.21 7.81
N SER A 147 -1.04 16.53 8.93
CA SER A 147 -2.41 16.41 9.46
C SER A 147 -2.88 17.68 10.13
N GLU A 148 -1.98 18.53 10.64
CA GLU A 148 -2.31 19.68 11.49
C GLU A 148 -3.27 19.31 12.65
N GLY A 149 -3.09 18.11 13.21
CA GLY A 149 -3.94 17.56 14.29
C GLY A 149 -5.23 16.89 13.81
N LYS A 150 -5.44 16.76 12.50
CA LYS A 150 -6.58 16.06 11.91
C LYS A 150 -6.34 14.55 11.81
N ALA A 151 -7.34 13.83 11.30
CA ALA A 151 -7.37 12.37 11.34
C ALA A 151 -6.32 11.69 10.46
N PHE A 152 -5.96 12.31 9.32
CA PHE A 152 -5.21 11.72 8.21
C PHE A 152 -4.07 12.63 7.73
N PHE A 153 -3.11 12.09 6.98
CA PHE A 153 -2.12 12.91 6.25
C PHE A 153 -2.79 13.86 5.25
N GLY A 154 -3.93 13.46 4.68
CA GLY A 154 -4.80 14.31 3.86
C GLY A 154 -5.66 15.30 4.66
N GLY A 155 -5.45 15.42 5.98
CA GLY A 155 -6.23 16.26 6.87
C GLY A 155 -7.49 15.54 7.36
N ASP A 156 -8.66 16.02 6.96
CA ASP A 156 -9.96 15.51 7.44
C ASP A 156 -10.39 14.21 6.75
N ALA A 157 -9.82 13.93 5.58
CA ALA A 157 -10.12 12.73 4.78
C ALA A 157 -8.83 12.01 4.35
N VAL A 158 -8.98 10.74 3.99
CA VAL A 158 -7.90 9.90 3.47
C VAL A 158 -7.32 10.53 2.19
N GLY A 159 -6.01 10.83 2.20
CA GLY A 159 -5.28 11.36 1.05
C GLY A 159 -4.26 10.38 0.45
N LEU A 160 -3.48 10.84 -0.52
CA LEU A 160 -2.50 10.02 -1.25
C LEU A 160 -1.47 9.36 -0.32
N ALA A 161 -0.92 10.10 0.65
CA ALA A 161 0.07 9.57 1.59
C ALA A 161 -0.55 8.53 2.54
N ASP A 162 -1.81 8.74 2.96
CA ASP A 162 -2.56 7.75 3.74
C ASP A 162 -2.74 6.45 2.96
N VAL A 163 -3.16 6.52 1.70
CA VAL A 163 -3.29 5.33 0.84
C VAL A 163 -1.95 4.64 0.64
N ALA A 164 -0.87 5.42 0.43
CA ALA A 164 0.47 4.89 0.21
C ALA A 164 1.00 4.10 1.41
N LEU A 165 0.94 4.67 2.63
CA LEU A 165 1.42 4.00 3.84
C LEU A 165 0.42 2.97 4.36
N GLY A 166 -0.86 3.33 4.38
CA GLY A 166 -1.96 2.55 4.93
C GLY A 166 -2.09 1.19 4.27
N SER A 167 -1.78 1.10 2.98
CA SER A 167 -1.76 -0.17 2.23
C SER A 167 -0.82 -1.25 2.80
N PHE A 168 0.12 -0.90 3.68
CA PHE A 168 1.02 -1.83 4.34
C PHE A 168 0.56 -2.22 5.76
N LEU A 169 -0.52 -1.67 6.32
CA LEU A 169 -0.83 -1.81 7.75
C LEU A 169 -1.05 -3.26 8.20
N VAL A 170 -1.87 -4.04 7.49
CA VAL A 170 -2.07 -5.45 7.84
C VAL A 170 -0.79 -6.27 7.66
N TRP A 171 0.02 -5.92 6.67
CA TRP A 171 1.35 -6.50 6.47
C TRP A 171 2.31 -6.18 7.62
N ILE A 172 2.32 -4.94 8.11
CA ILE A 172 3.12 -4.52 9.27
C ILE A 172 2.71 -5.35 10.48
N GLN A 173 1.40 -5.49 10.75
CA GLN A 173 0.88 -6.31 11.86
C GLN A 173 1.33 -7.78 11.75
N VAL A 174 1.25 -8.37 10.56
CA VAL A 174 1.67 -9.76 10.30
C VAL A 174 3.19 -9.94 10.48
N VAL A 175 3.99 -8.99 10.00
CA VAL A 175 5.45 -9.04 10.15
C VAL A 175 5.86 -8.86 11.61
N ASP A 176 5.18 -7.96 12.32
CA ASP A 176 5.38 -7.70 13.74
C ASP A 176 5.08 -8.95 14.58
N GLU A 177 3.96 -9.62 14.32
CA GLU A 177 3.58 -10.88 14.98
C GLU A 177 4.65 -11.98 14.80
N VAL A 178 5.15 -12.17 13.58
CA VAL A 178 6.18 -13.19 13.30
C VAL A 178 7.54 -12.78 13.86
N SER A 179 7.85 -11.48 13.89
CA SER A 179 9.17 -10.99 14.31
C SER A 179 9.26 -10.71 15.81
N GLY A 180 8.14 -10.77 16.54
CA GLY A 180 8.07 -10.33 17.94
C GLY A 180 8.36 -8.84 18.10
N THR A 181 8.03 -8.03 17.08
CA THR A 181 8.25 -6.58 17.07
C THR A 181 6.94 -5.82 17.16
N LYS A 182 7.03 -4.49 17.33
CA LYS A 182 5.87 -3.59 17.27
C LYS A 182 6.32 -2.29 16.61
N LEU A 183 6.19 -2.22 15.29
CA LEU A 183 6.75 -1.12 14.50
C LEU A 183 6.01 0.19 14.74
N LEU A 184 4.67 0.14 14.77
CA LEU A 184 3.81 1.27 15.12
C LEU A 184 3.43 1.21 16.61
N ASP A 185 4.43 1.29 17.48
CA ASP A 185 4.22 1.30 18.93
C ASP A 185 3.66 2.66 19.40
N GLY A 186 2.42 2.68 19.91
CA GLY A 186 1.75 3.90 20.37
C GLY A 186 2.45 4.64 21.52
N ALA A 187 3.35 4.00 22.27
CA ALA A 187 4.18 4.70 23.26
C ALA A 187 5.26 5.59 22.60
N ARG A 188 5.68 5.24 21.38
CA ARG A 188 6.75 5.90 20.64
C ARG A 188 6.26 6.70 19.44
N PHE A 189 5.21 6.22 18.78
CA PHE A 189 4.60 6.78 17.57
C PHE A 189 3.09 6.95 17.78
N PRO A 190 2.66 7.77 18.75
CA PRO A 190 1.25 7.91 19.10
C PRO A 190 0.39 8.42 17.93
N GLY A 191 0.92 9.31 17.09
CA GLY A 191 0.22 9.86 15.94
C GLY A 191 -0.08 8.79 14.89
N LEU A 192 0.95 8.05 14.46
CA LEU A 192 0.82 6.95 13.50
C LEU A 192 0.02 5.78 14.06
N ALA A 193 0.16 5.43 15.34
CA ALA A 193 -0.64 4.36 15.95
C ALA A 193 -2.14 4.70 15.90
N ALA A 194 -2.51 5.91 16.32
CA ALA A 194 -3.90 6.36 16.28
C ALA A 194 -4.40 6.56 14.83
N TRP A 195 -3.54 7.01 13.92
CA TRP A 195 -3.83 7.11 12.49
C TRP A 195 -4.12 5.73 11.89
N ALA A 196 -3.32 4.71 12.21
CA ALA A 196 -3.49 3.36 11.69
C ALA A 196 -4.86 2.78 12.07
N GLU A 197 -5.28 2.98 13.32
CA GLU A 197 -6.62 2.59 13.79
C GLU A 197 -7.72 3.30 13.01
N ARG A 198 -7.62 4.63 12.84
CA ARG A 198 -8.59 5.41 12.07
C ARG A 198 -8.65 4.99 10.60
N PHE A 199 -7.50 4.76 9.98
CA PHE A 199 -7.41 4.36 8.57
C PHE A 199 -8.04 2.98 8.35
N LEU A 200 -7.71 1.99 9.20
CA LEU A 200 -8.34 0.66 9.15
C LEU A 200 -9.83 0.69 9.50
N ALA A 201 -10.32 1.75 10.16
CA ALA A 201 -11.74 1.93 10.45
C ALA A 201 -12.56 2.46 9.25
N VAL A 202 -11.93 2.97 8.19
CA VAL A 202 -12.63 3.47 6.99
C VAL A 202 -13.21 2.31 6.20
N ASP A 203 -14.50 2.35 5.85
CA ASP A 203 -15.19 1.21 5.22
C ASP A 203 -14.53 0.76 3.90
N ALA A 204 -14.19 1.72 3.02
CA ALA A 204 -13.46 1.42 1.78
C ALA A 204 -12.08 0.79 2.02
N VAL A 205 -11.46 1.04 3.18
CA VAL A 205 -10.20 0.42 3.58
C VAL A 205 -10.44 -0.99 4.11
N LYS A 206 -11.42 -1.18 5.01
CA LYS A 206 -11.80 -2.50 5.53
C LYS A 206 -12.08 -3.49 4.40
N ASP A 207 -12.88 -3.08 3.42
CA ASP A 207 -13.26 -3.92 2.29
C ASP A 207 -12.08 -4.25 1.37
N ALA A 208 -11.07 -3.39 1.31
CA ALA A 208 -9.89 -3.56 0.48
C ALA A 208 -8.78 -4.41 1.13
N MET A 209 -8.73 -4.45 2.47
CA MET A 209 -7.68 -5.10 3.23
C MET A 209 -7.82 -6.63 3.24
N PRO A 210 -6.70 -7.38 3.17
CA PRO A 210 -6.73 -8.82 3.36
C PRO A 210 -7.04 -9.17 4.82
N GLU A 211 -7.67 -10.32 5.04
CA GLU A 211 -7.84 -10.87 6.37
C GLU A 211 -6.48 -11.21 6.99
N PHE A 212 -6.28 -10.82 8.25
CA PHE A 212 -5.02 -10.99 8.97
C PHE A 212 -4.53 -12.44 8.98
N GLU A 213 -5.39 -13.39 9.37
CA GLU A 213 -5.00 -14.81 9.48
C GLU A 213 -4.57 -15.42 8.14
N ARG A 214 -5.33 -15.09 7.07
CA ARG A 214 -5.00 -15.54 5.72
C ARG A 214 -3.66 -14.95 5.24
N LEU A 215 -3.39 -13.68 5.55
CA LEU A 215 -2.13 -13.03 5.23
C LEU A 215 -0.96 -13.57 6.04
N LEU A 216 -1.18 -13.87 7.32
CA LEU A 216 -0.21 -14.48 8.22
C LEU A 216 0.22 -15.87 7.74
N GLU A 217 -0.73 -16.72 7.34
CA GLU A 217 -0.44 -18.03 6.77
C GLU A 217 0.36 -17.91 5.47
N HIS A 218 -0.07 -17.02 4.56
CA HIS A 218 0.65 -16.74 3.32
C HIS A 218 2.10 -16.28 3.58
N TYR A 219 2.29 -15.39 4.55
CA TYR A 219 3.60 -14.87 4.92
C TYR A 219 4.52 -15.94 5.52
N LYS A 220 4.01 -16.79 6.42
CA LYS A 220 4.77 -17.93 6.97
C LYS A 220 5.24 -18.87 5.85
N GLY A 221 4.37 -19.17 4.89
CA GLY A 221 4.73 -19.97 3.71
C GLY A 221 5.80 -19.30 2.83
N PHE A 222 5.74 -17.98 2.67
CA PHE A 222 6.77 -17.21 1.97
C PHE A 222 8.13 -17.26 2.69
N LEU A 223 8.16 -17.05 4.01
CA LEU A 223 9.41 -17.12 4.79
C LEU A 223 10.03 -18.51 4.76
N ALA A 224 9.22 -19.57 4.85
CA ALA A 224 9.70 -20.94 4.74
C ALA A 224 10.39 -21.21 3.39
N LYS A 225 9.86 -20.64 2.30
CA LYS A 225 10.49 -20.71 0.97
C LYS A 225 11.79 -19.93 0.91
N LEU A 226 11.86 -18.73 1.52
CA LEU A 226 13.08 -17.93 1.56
C LEU A 226 14.20 -18.56 2.40
N ALA A 227 13.86 -19.21 3.50
CA ALA A 227 14.82 -19.92 4.35
C ALA A 227 15.34 -21.22 3.71
N SER A 228 14.70 -21.69 2.63
CA SER A 228 15.12 -22.90 1.93
C SER A 228 16.35 -22.65 1.04
N PRO A 229 17.35 -23.53 1.04
CA PRO A 229 18.53 -23.40 0.17
C PRO A 229 18.23 -23.49 -1.34
N ALA A 230 16.98 -23.79 -1.74
CA ALA A 230 16.53 -23.86 -3.12
C ALA A 230 15.71 -22.64 -3.60
N ALA A 231 15.71 -21.52 -2.86
CA ALA A 231 14.90 -20.35 -3.20
C ALA A 231 15.25 -19.77 -4.60
N PRO A 232 14.31 -19.68 -5.56
CA PRO A 232 14.57 -19.09 -6.86
C PRO A 232 14.74 -17.56 -6.76
N ALA A 233 15.62 -17.00 -7.60
CA ALA A 233 16.03 -15.59 -7.63
C ALA A 233 14.94 -14.56 -8.01
N GLY A 234 13.66 -14.93 -8.00
CA GLY A 234 12.55 -14.17 -8.58
C GLY A 234 11.78 -13.24 -7.62
N TYR A 235 12.16 -13.13 -6.35
CA TYR A 235 11.47 -12.27 -5.38
C TYR A 235 11.89 -10.79 -5.48
N SER A 236 11.91 -10.22 -6.70
CA SER A 236 12.34 -8.84 -6.99
C SER A 236 11.19 -7.85 -7.11
#